data_AF-A0A519EHZ3-F1
#
_entry.id   AF-A0A519EHZ3-F1
#
_cell.length_a   1.000
_cell.length_b   1.000
_cell.length_c   1.000
_cell.angle_alpha   90.00
_cell.angle_beta   90.00
_cell.angle_gamma   90.00
#
_symmetry.space_group_name_H-M   'P 1'
#
loop_
_entity.id
_entity.type
_entity.pdbx_description
1 polymer ?
#
loop_
_entity_poly.entity_id
_entity_poly.type
_entity_poly.pdbx_seq_one_letter_code
_entity_poly.pdbx_strand_id
1 'polypeptide(L)'
;MHRKGVNDAAPSPPADDAPQRIVKVRRDYNSWVARETLEDYALRYTPQSFRKMSEWRVANTAFGGAASFLILEAVGATLLVQYGFINAFWAVLVTGLIIFLAGLPISTYAARYGVDMDLLTRGAGFGYIGSTLTSLIYASFTFIFFALEAAVMAYALELALGIPPAWGYLVCALVVIPLVTHGVSAISRLQMWTQPVWLLMMVVPFGYVLVRDPGAFAGL
;
A
#
# COMPACT_ATOMS: atom_id res chain seq x y z
N MET A 1 -66.33 -41.51 41.30
CA MET A 1 -65.28 -41.13 42.27
C MET A 1 -63.93 -41.03 41.55
N HIS A 2 -63.40 -39.80 41.47
CA HIS A 2 -61.98 -39.39 41.38
C HIS A 2 -60.89 -40.26 40.73
N ARG A 3 -60.23 -39.74 39.66
CA ARG A 3 -58.91 -39.04 39.66
C ARG A 3 -58.51 -38.66 38.21
N LYS A 4 -58.38 -37.36 37.90
CA LYS A 4 -57.14 -36.61 37.54
C LYS A 4 -56.38 -37.22 36.34
N GLY A 5 -56.31 -36.61 35.16
CA GLY A 5 -55.91 -35.23 34.89
C GLY A 5 -54.41 -35.20 34.55
N VAL A 6 -54.05 -35.53 33.30
CA VAL A 6 -52.70 -35.33 32.74
C VAL A 6 -52.79 -34.12 31.82
N ASN A 7 -52.11 -33.04 32.22
CA ASN A 7 -51.97 -31.81 31.48
C ASN A 7 -50.98 -32.01 30.33
N ASP A 8 -51.46 -31.93 29.08
CA ASP A 8 -50.61 -31.62 27.92
C ASP A 8 -50.37 -30.11 27.89
N ALA A 9 -49.28 -29.66 28.53
CA ALA A 9 -48.79 -28.30 28.43
C ALA A 9 -47.38 -28.33 27.82
N ALA A 10 -47.31 -28.08 26.51
CA ALA A 10 -46.06 -27.74 25.85
C ALA A 10 -45.47 -26.47 26.51
N PRO A 11 -44.15 -26.40 26.78
CA PRO A 11 -43.56 -25.19 27.31
C PRO A 11 -43.58 -24.10 26.24
N SER A 12 -44.35 -23.05 26.50
CA SER A 12 -44.30 -21.78 25.75
C SER A 12 -42.89 -21.18 25.81
N PRO A 13 -42.36 -20.64 24.69
CA PRO A 13 -41.04 -20.01 24.69
C PRO A 13 -41.06 -18.79 25.62
N PRO A 14 -39.99 -18.53 26.39
CA PRO A 14 -39.92 -17.32 27.20
C PRO A 14 -39.92 -16.11 26.26
N ALA A 15 -40.96 -15.29 26.36
CA ALA A 15 -40.97 -13.93 25.84
C ALA A 15 -40.03 -13.09 26.72
N ASP A 16 -38.73 -13.22 26.47
CA ASP A 16 -37.72 -12.37 27.07
C ASP A 16 -37.59 -11.10 26.21
N ASP A 17 -38.58 -10.23 26.33
CA ASP A 17 -38.51 -8.84 25.86
C ASP A 17 -37.66 -8.05 26.87
N ALA A 18 -36.41 -8.50 27.06
CA ALA A 18 -35.42 -7.75 27.79
C ALA A 18 -35.07 -6.54 26.92
N PRO A 19 -35.36 -5.29 27.34
CA PRO A 19 -34.97 -4.13 26.57
C PRO A 19 -33.45 -4.16 26.49
N GLN A 20 -32.91 -4.46 25.31
CA GLN A 20 -31.48 -4.31 25.03
C GLN A 20 -31.16 -2.84 25.30
N ARG A 21 -30.64 -2.55 26.49
CA ARG A 21 -30.21 -1.22 26.85
C ARG A 21 -28.95 -0.96 26.06
N ILE A 22 -29.14 -0.45 24.84
CA ILE A 22 -28.07 0.01 23.96
C ILE A 22 -27.43 1.20 24.69
N VAL A 23 -26.36 0.92 25.42
CA VAL A 23 -25.55 1.95 26.09
C VAL A 23 -24.99 2.84 24.98
N LYS A 24 -25.52 4.07 24.87
CA LYS A 24 -25.14 5.06 23.83
C LYS A 24 -23.63 5.27 23.71
N VAL A 25 -22.87 5.05 24.80
CA VAL A 25 -21.40 5.12 24.83
C VAL A 25 -20.73 4.18 23.82
N ARG A 26 -21.29 2.98 23.56
CA ARG A 26 -20.76 2.08 22.52
C ARG A 26 -20.92 2.65 21.12
N ARG A 27 -21.95 3.46 20.87
CA ARG A 27 -22.21 4.07 19.55
C ARG A 27 -21.27 5.24 19.28
N ASP A 28 -20.93 6.02 20.29
CA ASP A 28 -20.02 7.16 20.13
C ASP A 28 -18.57 6.70 19.96
N TYR A 29 -18.12 5.68 20.71
CA TYR A 29 -16.82 5.05 20.47
C TYR A 29 -16.74 4.45 19.05
N ASN A 30 -17.82 3.79 18.61
CA ASN A 30 -17.89 3.23 17.26
C ASN A 30 -18.03 4.30 16.16
N SER A 31 -18.45 5.53 16.49
CA SER A 31 -18.54 6.65 15.53
C SER A 31 -17.21 7.38 15.33
N TRP A 32 -16.38 7.43 16.38
CA TRP A 32 -15.01 7.92 16.30
C TRP A 32 -14.08 6.87 15.67
N VAL A 33 -14.32 5.58 15.95
CA VAL A 33 -13.67 4.44 15.25
C VAL A 33 -14.23 4.23 13.83
N ALA A 34 -15.39 4.80 13.48
CA ALA A 34 -15.93 4.81 12.11
C ALA A 34 -15.39 5.96 11.25
N ARG A 35 -14.56 6.85 11.83
CA ARG A 35 -13.84 7.91 11.10
C ARG A 35 -12.35 7.63 10.95
N GLU A 36 -11.90 6.41 11.24
CA GLU A 36 -10.59 5.93 10.82
C GLU A 36 -10.74 5.46 9.37
N THR A 37 -10.37 6.37 8.44
CA THR A 37 -10.28 6.20 6.98
C THR A 37 -11.05 5.01 6.41
N LEU A 38 -12.29 5.28 5.97
CA LEU A 38 -13.21 4.33 5.31
C LEU A 38 -12.63 3.52 4.13
N GLU A 39 -11.40 3.79 3.71
CA GLU A 39 -10.70 3.12 2.61
C GLU A 39 -9.67 2.09 3.07
N ASP A 40 -9.17 2.17 4.30
CA ASP A 40 -8.02 1.36 4.73
C ASP A 40 -8.45 0.33 5.78
N TYR A 41 -8.71 -0.88 5.31
CA TYR A 41 -9.19 -2.00 6.13
C TYR A 41 -8.03 -2.74 6.83
N ALA A 42 -6.97 -2.04 7.24
CA ALA A 42 -5.74 -2.64 7.80
C ALA A 42 -5.95 -3.55 9.04
N LEU A 43 -7.13 -3.50 9.67
CA LEU A 43 -7.48 -4.32 10.84
C LEU A 43 -8.78 -5.14 10.65
N ARG A 44 -9.40 -5.15 9.45
CA ARG A 44 -10.68 -5.84 9.21
C ARG A 44 -10.66 -6.55 7.86
N TYR A 45 -11.40 -7.65 7.76
CA TYR A 45 -11.73 -8.26 6.46
C TYR A 45 -12.29 -7.20 5.51
N THR A 46 -11.73 -7.09 4.30
CA THR A 46 -12.24 -6.15 3.28
C THR A 46 -13.64 -6.60 2.83
N PRO A 47 -14.70 -5.79 3.03
CA PRO A 47 -16.05 -6.16 2.62
C PRO A 47 -16.17 -6.21 1.08
N GLN A 48 -16.98 -7.15 0.57
CA GLN A 48 -17.19 -7.36 -0.88
C GLN A 48 -17.65 -6.10 -1.63
N SER A 49 -18.28 -5.14 -0.95
CA SER A 49 -18.76 -3.87 -1.52
C SER A 49 -17.66 -2.90 -1.94
N PHE A 50 -16.42 -3.06 -1.46
CA PHE A 50 -15.25 -2.26 -1.84
C PHE A 50 -14.43 -2.87 -2.99
N ARG A 51 -14.79 -4.07 -3.49
CA ARG A 51 -14.18 -4.70 -4.68
C ARG A 51 -14.64 -4.07 -6.00
N LYS A 52 -14.63 -2.73 -6.10
CA LYS A 52 -15.06 -1.98 -7.28
C LYS A 52 -13.90 -1.51 -8.17
N MET A 53 -12.66 -1.67 -7.70
CA MET A 53 -11.47 -1.36 -8.49
C MET A 53 -11.30 -2.42 -9.58
N SER A 54 -11.35 -1.99 -10.85
CA SER A 54 -11.00 -2.85 -11.99
C SER A 54 -9.56 -3.36 -11.80
N GLU A 55 -9.34 -4.64 -12.11
CA GLU A 55 -8.02 -5.29 -12.07
C GLU A 55 -6.94 -4.46 -12.79
N TRP A 56 -7.32 -3.82 -13.89
CA TRP A 56 -6.45 -2.92 -14.65
C TRP A 56 -6.01 -1.68 -13.86
N ARG A 57 -6.90 -1.07 -13.09
CA ARG A 57 -6.56 0.10 -12.26
C ARG A 57 -5.65 -0.30 -11.10
N VAL A 58 -5.91 -1.46 -10.48
CA VAL A 58 -5.05 -2.00 -9.40
C VAL A 58 -3.66 -2.30 -9.94
N ALA A 59 -3.58 -3.00 -11.09
CA ALA A 59 -2.31 -3.29 -11.75
C ALA A 59 -1.56 -2.00 -12.08
N ASN A 60 -2.22 -1.01 -12.70
CA ASN A 60 -1.57 0.21 -13.12
C ASN A 60 -1.10 1.09 -11.92
N THR A 61 -1.83 1.09 -10.81
CA THR A 61 -1.39 1.74 -9.56
C THR A 61 -0.22 1.00 -8.91
N ALA A 62 -0.23 -0.34 -8.91
CA ALA A 62 0.87 -1.13 -8.37
C ALA A 62 2.15 -1.00 -9.22
N PHE A 63 2.05 -1.19 -10.53
CA PHE A 63 3.18 -1.08 -11.46
C PHE A 63 3.75 0.32 -11.47
N GLY A 64 2.90 1.35 -11.62
CA GLY A 64 3.41 2.70 -11.64
C GLY A 64 3.82 3.23 -10.28
N GLY A 65 3.46 2.57 -9.17
CA GLY A 65 3.89 2.96 -7.83
C GLY A 65 5.27 2.41 -7.53
N ALA A 66 5.51 1.17 -7.96
CA ALA A 66 6.84 0.57 -7.94
C ALA A 66 7.81 1.27 -8.91
N ALA A 67 7.33 1.70 -10.08
CA ALA A 67 8.17 2.36 -11.08
C ALA A 67 8.50 3.82 -10.74
N SER A 68 7.61 4.56 -10.06
CA SER A 68 7.83 5.96 -9.70
C SER A 68 8.73 6.17 -8.48
N PHE A 69 9.39 5.12 -8.02
CA PHE A 69 10.13 5.10 -6.78
C PHE A 69 11.60 5.49 -7.04
N LEU A 70 11.90 6.78 -6.86
CA LEU A 70 13.13 7.42 -7.35
C LEU A 70 14.40 6.82 -6.74
N ILE A 71 14.34 6.37 -5.48
CA ILE A 71 15.51 5.75 -4.86
C ILE A 71 15.84 4.39 -5.51
N LEU A 72 14.83 3.60 -5.92
CA LEU A 72 15.08 2.34 -6.62
C LEU A 72 15.65 2.59 -8.02
N GLU A 73 15.22 3.66 -8.68
CA GLU A 73 15.82 4.09 -9.94
C GLU A 73 17.30 4.47 -9.76
N ALA A 74 17.62 5.28 -8.75
CA ALA A 74 18.99 5.65 -8.42
C ALA A 74 19.86 4.43 -8.09
N VAL A 75 19.35 3.50 -7.27
CA VAL A 75 20.06 2.24 -6.95
C VAL A 75 20.26 1.40 -8.21
N GLY A 76 19.25 1.26 -9.07
CA GLY A 76 19.35 0.57 -10.35
C GLY A 76 20.42 1.17 -11.26
N ALA A 77 20.47 2.50 -11.36
CA ALA A 77 21.50 3.21 -12.12
C ALA A 77 22.90 2.95 -11.55
N THR A 78 23.08 2.95 -10.23
CA THR A 78 24.38 2.64 -9.61
C THR A 78 24.85 1.22 -9.90
N LEU A 79 23.93 0.23 -9.89
CA LEU A 79 24.27 -1.16 -10.24
C LEU A 79 24.74 -1.27 -11.69
N LEU A 80 24.10 -0.55 -12.60
CA LEU A 80 24.44 -0.54 -14.02
C LEU A 80 25.82 0.08 -14.27
N VAL A 81 26.17 1.16 -13.56
CA VAL A 81 27.48 1.82 -13.65
C VAL A 81 28.59 0.97 -13.04
N GLN A 82 28.34 0.31 -11.90
CA GLN A 82 29.37 -0.44 -11.17
C GLN A 82 29.63 -1.83 -11.76
N TYR A 83 28.59 -2.53 -12.18
CA TYR A 83 28.68 -3.94 -12.58
C TYR A 83 28.48 -4.18 -14.09
N GLY A 84 28.14 -3.12 -14.85
CA GLY A 84 27.88 -3.17 -16.28
C GLY A 84 26.46 -3.65 -16.61
N PHE A 85 26.00 -3.29 -17.82
CA PHE A 85 24.62 -3.53 -18.25
C PHE A 85 24.22 -5.01 -18.23
N ILE A 86 25.02 -5.90 -18.83
CA ILE A 86 24.67 -7.32 -18.98
C ILE A 86 24.52 -8.02 -17.62
N ASN A 87 25.42 -7.75 -16.68
CA ASN A 87 25.35 -8.35 -15.34
C ASN A 87 24.18 -7.79 -14.55
N ALA A 88 23.99 -6.47 -14.55
CA ALA A 88 22.88 -5.82 -13.86
C ALA A 88 21.53 -6.28 -14.42
N PHE A 89 21.40 -6.43 -15.74
CA PHE A 89 20.19 -6.91 -16.42
C PHE A 89 19.79 -8.31 -15.94
N TRP A 90 20.71 -9.27 -15.99
CA TRP A 90 20.43 -10.63 -15.54
C TRP A 90 20.16 -10.70 -14.03
N ALA A 91 20.89 -9.93 -13.23
CA ALA A 91 20.70 -9.89 -11.78
C ALA A 91 19.30 -9.35 -11.41
N VAL A 92 18.85 -8.28 -12.06
CA VAL A 92 17.51 -7.70 -11.86
C VAL A 92 16.43 -8.66 -12.34
N LEU A 93 16.62 -9.31 -13.50
CA LEU A 93 15.64 -10.25 -14.05
C LEU A 93 15.47 -11.49 -13.16
N VAL A 94 16.57 -12.11 -12.72
CA VAL A 94 16.53 -13.29 -11.85
C VAL A 94 15.94 -12.94 -10.48
N THR A 95 16.38 -11.84 -9.88
CA THR A 95 15.82 -11.37 -8.60
C THR A 95 14.33 -11.05 -8.72
N GLY A 96 13.92 -10.38 -9.78
CA GLY A 96 12.51 -10.08 -10.07
C GLY A 96 11.68 -11.35 -10.23
N LEU A 97 12.20 -12.36 -10.92
CA LEU A 97 11.53 -13.66 -11.06
C LEU A 97 11.38 -14.38 -9.71
N ILE A 98 12.42 -14.34 -8.87
CA ILE A 98 12.36 -14.93 -7.51
C ILE A 98 11.29 -14.24 -6.67
N ILE A 99 11.26 -12.90 -6.66
CA ILE A 99 10.26 -12.12 -5.93
C ILE A 99 8.86 -12.42 -6.45
N PHE A 100 8.69 -12.51 -7.77
CA PHE A 100 7.40 -12.85 -8.39
C PHE A 100 6.94 -14.25 -7.99
N LEU A 101 7.80 -15.26 -8.09
CA LEU A 101 7.48 -16.64 -7.71
C LEU A 101 7.17 -16.78 -6.21
N ALA A 102 7.87 -16.04 -5.34
CA ALA A 102 7.59 -16.00 -3.91
C ALA A 102 6.30 -15.23 -3.58
N GLY A 103 6.00 -14.16 -4.33
CA GLY A 103 4.82 -13.31 -4.14
C GLY A 103 3.52 -13.92 -4.69
N LEU A 104 3.59 -14.78 -5.70
CA LEU A 104 2.43 -15.48 -6.27
C LEU A 104 1.61 -16.28 -5.23
N PRO A 105 2.19 -17.18 -4.41
CA PRO A 105 1.42 -17.88 -3.39
C PRO A 105 0.86 -16.88 -2.38
N ILE A 106 1.67 -15.95 -1.87
CA ILE A 106 1.25 -15.00 -0.84
C ILE A 106 0.06 -14.16 -1.30
N SER A 107 0.13 -13.60 -2.51
CA SER A 107 -0.93 -12.77 -3.10
C SER A 107 -2.20 -13.57 -3.40
N THR A 108 -2.08 -14.81 -3.87
CA THR A 108 -3.25 -15.67 -4.11
C THR A 108 -3.97 -16.06 -2.82
N TYR A 109 -3.23 -16.36 -1.74
CA TYR A 109 -3.81 -16.60 -0.42
C TYR A 109 -4.45 -15.31 0.13
N ALA A 110 -3.77 -14.17 0.08
CA ALA A 110 -4.31 -12.88 0.52
C ALA A 110 -5.62 -12.52 -0.23
N ALA A 111 -5.67 -12.71 -1.55
CA ALA A 111 -6.83 -12.37 -2.37
C ALA A 111 -8.03 -13.33 -2.16
N ARG A 112 -7.75 -14.64 -2.02
CA ARG A 112 -8.80 -15.65 -1.79
C ARG A 112 -9.45 -15.48 -0.43
N TYR A 113 -8.65 -15.24 0.60
CA TYR A 113 -9.15 -15.10 1.97
C TYR A 113 -9.52 -13.65 2.31
N GLY A 114 -9.07 -12.63 1.56
CA GLY A 114 -9.35 -11.23 1.88
C GLY A 114 -8.66 -10.77 3.16
N VAL A 115 -7.42 -11.23 3.36
CA VAL A 115 -6.67 -11.14 4.61
C VAL A 115 -5.32 -10.47 4.35
N ASP A 116 -4.95 -9.50 5.19
CA ASP A 116 -3.66 -8.82 5.12
C ASP A 116 -2.49 -9.72 5.55
N MET A 117 -1.27 -9.32 5.17
CA MET A 117 -0.04 -10.08 5.41
C MET A 117 0.19 -10.38 6.91
N ASP A 118 -0.16 -9.45 7.80
CA ASP A 118 -0.04 -9.62 9.26
C ASP A 118 -1.04 -10.64 9.83
N LEU A 119 -2.18 -10.80 9.17
CA LEU A 119 -3.19 -11.78 9.55
C LEU A 119 -2.87 -13.16 8.94
N LEU A 120 -2.21 -13.21 7.79
CA LEU A 120 -1.67 -14.44 7.22
C LEU A 120 -0.61 -15.07 8.13
N THR A 121 0.28 -14.27 8.73
CA THR A 121 1.30 -14.78 9.67
C THR A 121 0.67 -15.27 10.97
N ARG A 122 -0.42 -14.62 11.40
CA ARG A 122 -1.26 -15.10 12.51
C ARG A 122 -1.90 -16.45 12.20
N GLY A 123 -2.41 -16.64 10.98
CA GLY A 123 -3.02 -17.89 10.51
C GLY A 123 -2.00 -19.01 10.22
N ALA A 124 -0.75 -18.66 9.92
CA ALA A 124 0.33 -19.60 9.60
C ALA A 124 1.01 -20.23 10.83
N GLY A 125 0.51 -19.98 12.05
CA GLY A 125 0.99 -20.60 13.29
C GLY A 125 1.88 -19.74 14.18
N PHE A 126 2.22 -18.51 13.76
CA PHE A 126 3.03 -17.58 14.57
C PHE A 126 2.21 -16.75 15.57
N GLY A 127 0.88 -16.88 15.55
CA GLY A 127 -0.01 -16.21 16.50
C GLY A 127 0.09 -14.68 16.47
N TYR A 128 -0.27 -14.03 17.57
CA TYR A 128 -0.24 -12.56 17.67
C TYR A 128 1.18 -11.99 17.63
N ILE A 129 2.20 -12.73 18.10
CA ILE A 129 3.59 -12.28 18.09
C ILE A 129 4.13 -12.18 16.66
N GLY A 130 3.85 -13.17 15.80
CA GLY A 130 4.21 -13.11 14.39
C GLY A 130 3.54 -11.95 13.65
N SER A 131 2.27 -11.71 13.94
CA SER A 131 1.51 -10.58 13.40
C SER A 131 2.14 -9.23 13.78
N THR A 132 2.45 -9.03 15.06
CA THR A 132 3.13 -7.80 15.51
C THR A 132 4.51 -7.63 14.89
N LEU A 133 5.33 -8.69 14.83
CA LEU A 133 6.68 -8.62 14.26
C LEU A 133 6.64 -8.28 12.77
N THR A 134 5.75 -8.91 12.01
CA THR A 134 5.60 -8.64 10.57
C THR A 134 5.09 -7.23 10.30
N SER A 135 4.10 -6.76 11.08
CA SER A 135 3.62 -5.37 11.00
C SER A 135 4.73 -4.35 11.32
N LEU A 136 5.59 -4.65 12.31
CA LEU A 136 6.70 -3.77 12.71
C LEU A 136 7.76 -3.69 11.61
N ILE A 137 8.10 -4.83 10.98
CA ILE A 137 9.03 -4.88 9.85
C ILE A 137 8.46 -4.03 8.70
N TYR A 138 7.18 -4.20 8.37
CA TYR A 138 6.53 -3.47 7.30
C TYR A 138 6.48 -1.96 7.57
N ALA A 139 6.08 -1.56 8.78
CA ALA A 139 6.06 -0.16 9.20
C ALA A 139 7.47 0.46 9.13
N SER A 140 8.48 -0.23 9.65
CA SER A 140 9.87 0.25 9.64
C SER A 140 10.40 0.42 8.22
N PHE A 141 10.17 -0.56 7.35
CA PHE A 141 10.53 -0.49 5.93
C PHE A 141 9.87 0.72 5.26
N THR A 142 8.57 0.92 5.50
CA THR A 142 7.82 2.04 4.95
C THR A 142 8.38 3.39 5.42
N PHE A 143 8.74 3.52 6.70
CA PHE A 143 9.37 4.74 7.22
C PHE A 143 10.74 5.02 6.61
N ILE A 144 11.59 3.98 6.45
CA ILE A 144 12.90 4.12 5.81
C ILE A 144 12.74 4.64 4.38
N PHE A 145 11.82 4.06 3.61
CA PHE A 145 11.59 4.44 2.23
C PHE A 145 10.94 5.82 2.09
N PHE A 146 10.01 6.17 2.97
CA PHE A 146 9.49 7.53 3.06
C PHE A 146 10.61 8.54 3.32
N ALA A 147 11.52 8.25 4.25
CA ALA A 147 12.66 9.12 4.54
C ALA A 147 13.63 9.25 3.37
N LEU A 148 13.93 8.14 2.68
CA LEU A 148 14.81 8.13 1.51
C LEU A 148 14.21 8.89 0.32
N GLU A 149 12.92 8.70 0.04
CA GLU A 149 12.23 9.45 -1.01
C GLU A 149 12.15 10.95 -0.68
N ALA A 150 11.81 11.30 0.57
CA ALA A 150 11.85 12.69 1.02
C ALA A 150 13.26 13.29 0.88
N ALA A 151 14.31 12.49 1.07
CA ALA A 151 15.68 12.93 0.87
C ALA A 151 15.99 13.24 -0.61
N VAL A 152 15.65 12.31 -1.51
CA VAL A 152 15.81 12.51 -2.96
C VAL A 152 15.02 13.74 -3.44
N MET A 153 13.77 13.89 -2.97
CA MET A 153 12.93 15.05 -3.31
C MET A 153 13.53 16.38 -2.80
N ALA A 154 14.09 16.40 -1.59
CA ALA A 154 14.73 17.60 -1.06
C ALA A 154 15.97 18.01 -1.87
N TYR A 155 16.78 17.04 -2.31
CA TYR A 155 17.90 17.33 -3.23
C TYR A 155 17.41 17.82 -4.59
N ALA A 156 16.30 17.30 -5.10
CA ALA A 156 15.70 17.82 -6.32
C ALA A 156 15.21 19.28 -6.16
N LEU A 157 14.62 19.63 -5.00
CA LEU A 157 14.22 21.01 -4.68
C LEU A 157 15.42 21.95 -4.52
N GLU A 158 16.50 21.47 -3.92
CA GLU A 158 17.76 22.22 -3.84
C GLU A 158 18.29 22.54 -5.24
N LEU A 159 18.32 21.54 -6.13
CA LEU A 159 18.82 21.72 -7.49
C LEU A 159 17.92 22.64 -8.34
N ALA A 160 16.60 22.56 -8.16
CA ALA A 160 15.63 23.31 -8.98
C ALA A 160 15.38 24.74 -8.48
N LEU A 161 15.32 24.94 -7.16
CA LEU A 161 14.88 26.18 -6.52
C LEU A 161 15.93 26.78 -5.56
N GLY A 162 17.06 26.11 -5.33
CA GLY A 162 18.09 26.55 -4.39
C GLY A 162 17.69 26.45 -2.93
N ILE A 163 16.65 25.68 -2.59
CA ILE A 163 16.16 25.54 -1.21
C ILE A 163 17.10 24.61 -0.43
N PRO A 164 17.62 24.99 0.74
CA PRO A 164 18.47 24.11 1.54
C PRO A 164 17.76 22.80 1.94
N PRO A 165 18.47 21.66 1.98
CA PRO A 165 17.87 20.34 2.28
C PRO A 165 17.05 20.29 3.56
N ALA A 166 17.48 21.01 4.60
CA ALA A 166 16.78 21.07 5.88
C ALA A 166 15.33 21.56 5.73
N TRP A 167 15.11 22.57 4.89
CA TRP A 167 13.77 23.06 4.56
C TRP A 167 13.07 22.16 3.55
N GLY A 168 13.82 21.57 2.61
CA GLY A 168 13.31 20.60 1.65
C GLY A 168 12.62 19.41 2.34
N TYR A 169 13.25 18.81 3.35
CA TYR A 169 12.65 17.69 4.11
C TYR A 169 11.32 18.08 4.76
N LEU A 170 11.26 19.27 5.37
CA LEU A 170 10.06 19.76 6.06
C LEU A 170 8.92 20.03 5.08
N VAL A 171 9.22 20.65 3.93
CA VAL A 171 8.24 20.91 2.87
C VAL A 171 7.70 19.60 2.29
N CYS A 172 8.58 18.64 1.97
CA CYS A 172 8.16 17.33 1.48
C CYS A 172 7.24 16.62 2.47
N ALA A 173 7.61 16.59 3.76
CA ALA A 173 6.78 15.97 4.80
C ALA A 173 5.42 16.66 4.95
N LEU A 174 5.37 18.00 4.94
CA LEU A 174 4.14 18.77 5.05
C LEU A 174 3.19 18.58 3.86
N VAL A 175 3.71 18.26 2.68
CA VAL A 175 2.89 17.99 1.49
C VAL A 175 2.43 16.53 1.46
N VAL A 176 3.32 15.59 1.79
CA VAL A 176 3.03 14.15 1.66
C VAL A 176 2.09 13.66 2.78
N ILE A 177 2.28 14.10 4.03
CA ILE A 177 1.45 13.62 5.15
C ILE A 177 -0.05 13.89 4.91
N PRO A 178 -0.50 15.12 4.56
CA PRO A 178 -1.90 15.37 4.24
C PRO A 178 -2.37 14.65 2.99
N LEU A 179 -1.49 14.42 2.01
CA LEU A 179 -1.87 13.68 0.81
C LEU A 179 -2.24 12.23 1.14
N VAL A 180 -1.46 11.58 2.01
CA VAL A 180 -1.68 10.19 2.43
C VAL A 180 -2.96 10.05 3.27
N THR A 181 -3.35 11.06 4.04
CA THR A 181 -4.60 11.00 4.83
C THR A 181 -5.87 10.97 3.97
N HIS A 182 -5.80 11.35 2.69
CA HIS A 182 -6.92 11.26 1.76
C HIS A 182 -7.15 9.84 1.19
N GLY A 183 -6.33 8.86 1.58
CA GLY A 183 -6.53 7.45 1.27
C GLY A 183 -6.09 7.03 -0.14
N VAL A 184 -6.23 5.73 -0.41
CA VAL A 184 -5.75 5.06 -1.63
C VAL A 184 -6.48 5.56 -2.88
N SER A 185 -7.76 5.95 -2.78
CA SER A 185 -8.51 6.45 -3.94
C SER A 185 -7.98 7.79 -4.45
N ALA A 186 -7.57 8.67 -3.54
CA ALA A 186 -6.98 9.96 -3.88
C ALA A 186 -5.59 9.79 -4.51
N ILE A 187 -4.76 8.92 -3.90
CA ILE A 187 -3.43 8.58 -4.39
C ILE A 187 -3.51 7.98 -5.80
N SER A 188 -4.37 6.97 -6.00
CA SER A 188 -4.54 6.32 -7.30
C SER A 188 -4.98 7.31 -8.39
N ARG A 189 -5.87 8.25 -8.06
CA ARG A 189 -6.30 9.30 -9.01
C ARG A 189 -5.17 10.25 -9.37
N LEU A 190 -4.40 10.71 -8.37
CA LEU A 190 -3.23 11.56 -8.60
C LEU A 190 -2.23 10.83 -9.50
N GLN A 191 -1.95 9.57 -9.18
CA GLN A 191 -0.97 8.77 -9.87
C GLN A 191 -1.33 8.49 -11.34
N MET A 192 -2.61 8.27 -11.65
CA MET A 192 -3.05 8.14 -13.04
C MET A 192 -2.76 9.39 -13.88
N TRP A 193 -2.79 10.58 -13.28
CA TRP A 193 -2.48 11.84 -13.96
C TRP A 193 -0.98 12.16 -13.98
N THR A 194 -0.25 11.84 -12.91
CA THR A 194 1.18 12.13 -12.83
C THR A 194 2.03 11.12 -13.59
N GLN A 195 1.61 9.87 -13.73
CA GLN A 195 2.30 8.84 -14.53
C GLN A 195 2.63 9.28 -15.97
N PRO A 196 1.67 9.77 -16.79
CA PRO A 196 1.97 10.17 -18.17
C PRO A 196 2.91 11.37 -18.22
N VAL A 197 2.77 12.32 -17.28
CA VAL A 197 3.68 13.48 -17.17
C VAL A 197 5.10 13.02 -16.81
N TRP A 198 5.22 12.12 -15.82
CA TRP A 198 6.48 11.55 -15.41
C TRP A 198 7.17 10.79 -16.54
N LEU A 199 6.42 9.94 -17.27
CA LEU A 199 6.95 9.20 -18.41
C LEU A 199 7.43 10.13 -19.52
N LEU A 200 6.68 11.19 -19.81
CA LEU A 200 7.09 12.22 -20.76
C LEU A 200 8.38 12.90 -20.30
N MET A 201 8.47 13.29 -19.03
CA MET A 201 9.67 13.91 -18.46
C MET A 201 10.88 12.98 -18.47
N MET A 202 10.69 11.66 -18.40
CA MET A 202 11.77 10.69 -18.56
C MET A 202 12.35 10.70 -19.97
N VAL A 203 11.52 10.85 -21.01
CA VAL A 203 11.95 10.81 -22.41
C VAL A 203 12.55 12.14 -22.88
N VAL A 204 12.10 13.27 -22.31
CA VAL A 204 12.53 14.62 -22.70
C VAL A 204 14.05 14.82 -22.69
N PRO A 205 14.81 14.42 -21.64
CA PRO A 205 16.27 14.54 -21.62
C PRO A 205 16.94 13.80 -22.78
N PHE A 206 16.49 12.60 -23.11
CA PHE A 206 17.03 11.83 -24.23
C PHE A 206 16.75 12.50 -25.57
N GLY A 207 15.52 13.01 -25.77
CA GLY A 207 15.17 13.79 -26.96
C GLY A 207 15.99 15.07 -27.09
N TYR A 208 16.23 15.77 -25.98
CA TYR A 208 17.05 16.98 -25.96
C TYR A 208 18.51 16.69 -26.33
N VAL A 209 19.11 15.63 -25.77
CA VAL A 209 20.47 15.19 -26.10
C VAL A 209 20.57 14.79 -27.57
N LEU A 210 19.58 14.08 -28.11
CA LEU A 210 19.57 13.67 -29.52
C LEU A 210 19.55 14.84 -30.50
N VAL A 211 18.83 15.92 -30.16
CA VAL A 211 18.74 17.14 -30.99
C VAL A 211 20.01 17.99 -30.88
N ARG A 212 20.63 18.04 -29.68
CA ARG A 212 21.79 18.92 -29.44
C ARG A 212 23.14 18.29 -29.80
N ASP A 213 23.29 16.99 -29.61
CA ASP A 213 24.48 16.20 -29.96
C ASP A 213 24.07 14.92 -30.69
N PRO A 214 23.72 14.99 -31.98
CA PRO A 214 23.33 13.81 -32.77
C PRO A 214 24.45 12.77 -32.93
N GLY A 215 25.70 13.10 -32.57
CA GLY A 215 26.84 12.17 -32.53
C GLY A 215 27.06 11.47 -31.19
N ALA A 216 26.33 11.83 -30.12
CA ALA A 216 26.53 11.25 -28.77
C ALA A 216 26.23 9.75 -28.68
N PHE A 217 25.39 9.23 -29.59
CA PHE A 217 25.04 7.80 -29.65
C PHE A 217 25.88 7.02 -30.66
N ALA A 218 26.83 7.65 -31.37
CA ALA A 218 27.65 6.98 -32.39
C ALA A 218 28.71 6.01 -31.81
N GLY A 219 28.87 5.99 -30.48
CA GLY A 219 29.82 5.13 -29.76
C GLY A 219 29.19 4.16 -28.75
N LEU A 220 27.86 4.00 -28.76
CA LEU A 220 27.13 2.95 -28.05
C LEU A 220 27.01 1.71 -28.94
#